data_AF-A0AAV9ZFU5-F1
#
_entry.id   AF-A0AAV9ZFU5-F1
#
_cell.length_a   1.000
_cell.length_b   1.000
_cell.length_c   1.000
_cell.angle_alpha   90.00
_cell.angle_beta   90.00
_cell.angle_gamma   90.00
#
_symmetry.space_group_name_H-M   'P 1'
#
loop_
_entity.id
_entity.type
_entity.pdbx_description
1 polymer ?
#
loop_
_entity_poly.entity_id
_entity_poly.type
_entity_poly.pdbx_seq_one_letter_code
_entity_poly.pdbx_strand_id
1 'polypeptide(L)'
;DFPYFCPPGAKRAIIEQWQDEMDPPKWIPAPCSVCGRLTAKTQLFAENPLDYDLTLLQNPCLPAETLPTNYNFKYDGAILCAAGLHDRFHKGIMDMCDQCRSVLKKEQQPLDALANFSITYAMHELPTAVRDAFACASMYDLQMVSRSRCTRITHLFCEKPTKSQILLRMTGTVKPLRDTVTAM
;
A
#
# COMPACT_ATOMS: atom_id res chain seq x y z
N ASP A 1 -51.48 10.03 10.02
CA ASP A 1 -51.01 9.98 11.42
C ASP A 1 -49.50 9.89 11.50
N PHE A 2 -48.90 10.99 11.94
CA PHE A 2 -47.48 11.17 12.26
C PHE A 2 -47.45 12.23 13.38
N PRO A 3 -46.57 12.13 14.40
CA PRO A 3 -45.42 11.24 14.53
C PRO A 3 -45.59 10.12 15.57
N TYR A 4 -44.94 8.98 15.31
CA TYR A 4 -44.67 7.97 16.34
C TYR A 4 -43.73 8.55 17.39
N PHE A 5 -44.21 8.73 18.61
CA PHE A 5 -43.33 9.06 19.74
C PHE A 5 -42.46 7.84 20.06
N CYS A 6 -41.14 7.99 19.90
CA CYS A 6 -40.17 7.00 20.32
C CYS A 6 -40.28 6.81 21.85
N PRO A 7 -40.55 5.59 22.36
CA PRO A 7 -40.62 5.37 23.79
C PRO A 7 -39.30 5.76 24.46
N PRO A 8 -39.31 6.31 25.69
CA PRO A 8 -38.11 6.85 26.33
C PRO A 8 -36.93 5.86 26.39
N GLY A 9 -37.22 4.56 26.57
CA GLY A 9 -36.21 3.50 26.58
C GLY A 9 -35.53 3.27 25.23
N ALA A 10 -36.25 3.43 24.12
CA ALA A 10 -35.68 3.27 22.78
C ALA A 10 -34.73 4.41 22.43
N LYS A 11 -35.05 5.65 22.85
CA LYS A 11 -34.15 6.79 22.68
C LYS A 11 -32.81 6.56 23.40
N ARG A 12 -32.86 6.03 24.63
CA ARG A 12 -31.65 5.74 25.40
C ARG A 12 -30.81 4.63 24.77
N ALA A 13 -31.43 3.54 24.32
CA ALA A 13 -30.73 2.46 23.64
C ALA A 13 -30.02 2.93 22.36
N ILE A 14 -30.66 3.82 21.57
CA ILE A 14 -30.04 4.41 20.37
C ILE A 14 -28.83 5.28 20.75
N ILE A 15 -28.93 6.07 21.82
CA ILE A 15 -27.82 6.90 22.30
C ILE A 15 -26.66 6.03 22.80
N GLU A 16 -26.93 5.00 23.60
CA GLU A 16 -25.91 4.08 24.12
C GLU A 16 -25.23 3.33 22.97
N GLN A 17 -26.00 2.78 22.01
CA GLN A 17 -25.44 2.16 20.81
C GLN A 17 -24.56 3.14 20.03
N TRP A 18 -25.02 4.37 19.80
CA TRP A 18 -24.24 5.38 19.09
C TRP A 18 -22.97 5.77 19.85
N GLN A 19 -23.03 5.91 21.18
CA GLN A 19 -21.87 6.21 22.02
C GLN A 19 -20.84 5.08 21.99
N ASP A 20 -21.30 3.83 22.03
CA ASP A 20 -20.44 2.66 21.90
C ASP A 20 -19.81 2.59 20.51
N GLU A 21 -20.57 2.87 19.45
CA GLU A 21 -20.06 2.90 18.07
C GLU A 21 -19.07 4.05 17.84
N MET A 22 -19.29 5.21 18.48
CA MET A 22 -18.49 6.43 18.35
C MET A 22 -17.40 6.57 19.41
N ASP A 23 -17.13 5.52 20.18
CA ASP A 23 -16.09 5.52 21.21
C ASP A 23 -14.71 5.87 20.58
N PRO A 24 -14.11 7.03 20.91
CA PRO A 24 -12.92 7.53 20.22
C PRO A 24 -11.75 6.53 20.09
N PRO A 25 -11.44 5.67 21.08
CA PRO A 25 -10.40 4.65 20.96
C PRO A 25 -10.61 3.66 19.80
N LYS A 26 -11.85 3.39 19.38
CA LYS A 26 -12.15 2.50 18.24
C LYS A 26 -11.82 3.15 16.90
N TRP A 27 -11.73 4.48 16.88
CA TRP A 27 -11.53 5.30 15.69
C TRP A 27 -10.09 5.76 15.53
N ILE A 28 -9.22 5.50 16.52
CA ILE A 28 -7.79 5.80 16.40
C ILE A 28 -7.23 4.92 15.29
N PRO A 29 -6.82 5.50 14.15
CA PRO A 29 -6.22 4.72 13.08
C PRO A 29 -4.85 4.22 13.53
N ALA A 30 -4.54 2.98 13.19
CA ALA A 30 -3.24 2.39 13.40
C ALA A 30 -2.68 1.86 12.06
N PRO A 31 -1.36 1.92 11.85
CA PRO A 31 -0.76 1.47 10.61
C PRO A 31 -0.58 -0.04 10.59
N CYS A 32 -0.84 -0.65 9.42
CA CYS A 32 -0.44 -2.02 9.16
C CYS A 32 1.10 -2.11 9.09
N SER A 33 1.68 -3.09 9.78
CA SER A 33 3.12 -3.40 9.76
C SER A 33 3.65 -3.76 8.38
N VAL A 34 2.84 -4.33 7.48
CA VAL A 34 3.31 -4.79 6.16
C VAL A 34 3.15 -3.74 5.07
N CYS A 35 2.00 -3.07 4.99
CA CYS A 35 1.71 -2.09 3.93
C CYS A 35 1.74 -0.63 4.40
N GLY A 36 1.86 -0.36 5.70
CA GLY A 36 1.85 1.00 6.26
C GLY A 36 0.50 1.73 6.19
N ARG A 37 -0.55 1.13 5.61
CA ARG A 37 -1.88 1.74 5.49
C ARG A 37 -2.48 1.97 6.89
N LEU A 38 -2.91 3.21 7.14
CA LEU A 38 -3.70 3.56 8.31
C LEU A 38 -5.09 2.92 8.20
N THR A 39 -5.41 2.07 9.16
CA THR A 39 -6.66 1.30 9.21
C THR A 39 -7.25 1.43 10.61
N ALA A 40 -8.57 1.28 10.75
CA ALA A 40 -9.19 1.22 12.08
C ALA A 40 -8.55 0.08 12.89
N LYS A 41 -8.23 0.33 14.17
CA LYS A 41 -7.56 -0.66 15.03
C LYS A 41 -8.34 -1.97 15.13
N THR A 42 -9.67 -1.93 15.05
CA THR A 42 -10.56 -3.10 15.04
C THR A 42 -10.41 -4.00 13.81
N GLN A 43 -9.80 -3.50 12.74
CA GLN A 43 -9.53 -4.23 11.50
C GLN A 43 -8.07 -4.70 11.38
N LEU A 44 -7.25 -4.44 12.41
CA LEU A 44 -5.90 -4.94 12.52
C LEU A 44 -5.89 -6.19 13.38
N PHE A 45 -5.09 -7.16 12.97
CA PHE A 45 -4.88 -8.41 13.66
C PHE A 45 -3.46 -8.42 14.22
N ALA A 46 -3.35 -8.68 15.51
CA ALA A 46 -2.08 -8.92 16.19
C ALA A 46 -1.60 -10.33 15.82
N GLU A 47 -0.56 -10.41 15.01
CA GLU A 47 -0.05 -11.66 14.43
C GLU A 47 1.40 -11.91 14.88
N ASN A 48 1.78 -13.18 15.01
CA ASN A 48 3.15 -13.54 15.35
C ASN A 48 4.00 -13.62 14.08
N PRO A 49 5.12 -12.88 13.97
CA PRO A 49 5.99 -12.91 12.80
C PRO A 49 6.54 -14.30 12.46
N LEU A 50 6.61 -15.22 13.44
CA LEU A 50 7.12 -16.58 13.23
C LEU A 50 6.17 -17.47 12.42
N ASP A 51 4.89 -17.08 12.30
CA ASP A 51 3.88 -17.84 11.57
C ASP A 51 3.91 -17.56 10.05
N TYR A 52 4.78 -16.66 9.60
CA TYR A 52 4.85 -16.17 8.22
C TYR A 52 6.27 -16.20 7.67
N ASP A 53 6.41 -16.44 6.37
CA ASP A 53 7.68 -16.26 5.68
C ASP A 53 7.95 -14.78 5.42
N LEU A 54 8.73 -14.16 6.31
CA LEU A 54 9.11 -12.74 6.20
C LEU A 54 10.14 -12.47 5.10
N THR A 55 10.76 -13.50 4.51
CA THR A 55 11.70 -13.30 3.40
C THR A 55 11.00 -12.74 2.17
N LEU A 56 9.69 -13.02 2.03
CA LEU A 56 8.81 -12.43 1.01
C LEU A 56 8.67 -10.91 1.13
N LEU A 57 9.01 -10.32 2.28
CA LEU A 57 8.92 -8.88 2.55
C LEU A 57 10.29 -8.19 2.47
N GLN A 58 11.29 -8.83 1.88
CA GLN A 58 12.57 -8.21 1.57
C GLN A 58 12.56 -7.58 0.17
N ASN A 59 13.42 -6.60 -0.05
CA ASN A 59 13.71 -6.09 -1.38
C ASN A 59 15.21 -5.74 -1.50
N PRO A 60 16.01 -6.59 -2.14
CA PRO A 60 17.46 -6.36 -2.28
C PRO A 60 17.79 -5.26 -3.29
N CYS A 61 16.82 -4.79 -4.09
CA CYS A 61 17.03 -3.72 -5.05
C CYS A 61 16.93 -2.32 -4.43
N LEU A 62 16.55 -2.20 -3.15
CA LEU A 62 16.52 -0.92 -2.47
C LEU A 62 17.94 -0.46 -2.10
N PRO A 63 18.29 0.82 -2.33
CA PRO A 63 19.55 1.37 -1.84
C PRO A 63 19.62 1.29 -0.32
N ALA A 64 20.79 0.96 0.21
CA ALA A 64 21.00 0.76 1.65
C ALA A 64 20.64 2.00 2.47
N GLU A 65 20.84 3.19 1.90
CA GLU A 65 20.55 4.48 2.52
C GLU A 65 19.06 4.73 2.72
N THR A 66 18.20 4.01 1.99
CA THR A 66 16.76 4.14 2.11
C THR A 66 16.16 3.18 3.11
N LEU A 67 16.93 2.17 3.56
CA LEU A 67 16.40 1.16 4.45
C LEU A 67 16.03 1.78 5.81
N PRO A 68 14.99 1.26 6.48
CA PRO A 68 14.54 1.82 7.76
C PRO A 68 15.65 1.77 8.81
N THR A 69 15.97 2.91 9.43
CA THR A 69 16.92 2.96 10.56
C THR A 69 16.24 2.79 11.92
N ASN A 70 14.91 2.96 11.93
CA ASN A 70 14.08 3.11 13.13
C ASN A 70 13.63 1.79 13.78
N TYR A 71 13.92 0.64 13.16
CA TYR A 71 13.75 -0.67 13.78
C TYR A 71 14.83 -1.63 13.28
N ASN A 72 15.12 -2.66 14.06
CA ASN A 72 16.20 -3.59 13.76
C ASN A 72 15.76 -4.60 12.70
N PHE A 73 16.62 -4.91 11.71
CA PHE A 73 16.44 -5.95 10.69
C PHE A 73 16.35 -7.38 11.26
N LYS A 74 16.14 -7.55 12.56
CA LYS A 74 15.91 -8.85 13.20
C LYS A 74 14.67 -9.56 12.68
N TYR A 75 13.79 -8.91 11.92
CA TYR A 75 12.70 -9.56 11.16
C TYR A 75 13.20 -10.17 9.85
N ASP A 76 14.34 -10.87 9.90
CA ASP A 76 15.00 -11.49 8.74
C ASP A 76 15.16 -10.51 7.56
N GLY A 77 15.53 -9.25 7.81
CA GLY A 77 15.68 -8.24 6.76
C GLY A 77 14.38 -7.73 6.12
N ALA A 78 13.20 -8.10 6.65
CA ALA A 78 11.93 -7.63 6.13
C ALA A 78 11.75 -6.10 6.29
N ILE A 79 11.13 -5.51 5.26
CA ILE A 79 10.80 -4.08 5.21
C ILE A 79 9.36 -3.92 5.72
N LEU A 80 9.23 -3.38 6.92
CA LEU A 80 8.02 -3.26 7.72
C LEU A 80 7.83 -1.82 8.22
N CYS A 81 6.61 -1.48 8.59
CA CYS A 81 6.27 -0.22 9.23
C CYS A 81 6.53 -0.32 10.74
N ALA A 82 7.53 0.42 11.23
CA ALA A 82 7.89 0.44 12.65
C ALA A 82 6.75 0.81 13.60
N ALA A 83 5.76 1.58 13.12
CA ALA A 83 4.61 2.02 13.90
C ALA A 83 3.54 0.92 14.07
N GLY A 84 3.56 -0.12 13.23
CA GLY A 84 2.69 -1.31 13.36
C GLY A 84 3.37 -2.47 14.10
N LEU A 85 4.58 -2.26 14.64
CA LEU A 85 5.31 -3.26 15.42
C LEU A 85 5.18 -2.96 16.91
N HIS A 86 4.89 -3.98 17.71
CA HIS A 86 4.82 -3.85 19.17
C HIS A 86 6.23 -3.79 19.78
N ASP A 87 7.20 -4.50 19.19
CA ASP A 87 8.63 -4.41 19.51
C ASP A 87 9.45 -4.14 18.24
N ARG A 88 10.28 -3.10 18.29
CA ARG A 88 11.16 -2.65 17.19
C ARG A 88 12.55 -3.30 17.23
N PHE A 89 12.93 -3.90 18.35
CA PHE A 89 14.27 -4.42 18.59
C PHE A 89 14.32 -5.95 18.59
N HIS A 90 13.18 -6.62 18.79
CA HIS A 90 13.03 -8.07 18.73
C HIS A 90 11.85 -8.46 17.85
N LYS A 91 11.84 -9.72 17.38
CA LYS A 91 10.70 -10.31 16.68
C LYS A 91 9.52 -10.40 17.66
N GLY A 92 8.67 -9.39 17.65
CA GLY A 92 7.47 -9.28 18.48
C GLY A 92 6.21 -9.28 17.63
N ILE A 93 5.07 -9.15 18.30
CA ILE A 93 3.76 -9.09 17.65
C ILE A 93 3.72 -7.93 16.65
N MET A 94 3.14 -8.19 15.48
CA MET A 94 2.94 -7.22 14.41
C MET A 94 1.45 -7.04 14.12
N ASP A 95 1.02 -5.79 13.98
CA ASP A 95 -0.37 -5.48 13.61
C ASP A 95 -0.51 -5.54 12.09
N MET A 96 -1.42 -6.36 11.59
CA MET A 96 -1.61 -6.60 10.16
C MET A 96 -3.06 -6.38 9.73
N CYS A 97 -3.28 -5.74 8.58
CA CYS A 97 -4.61 -5.69 7.99
C CYS A 97 -4.99 -7.05 7.36
N ASP A 98 -6.29 -7.30 7.22
CA ASP A 98 -6.81 -8.56 6.68
C ASP A 98 -6.26 -8.90 5.28
N GLN A 99 -6.09 -7.88 4.44
CA GLN A 99 -5.56 -8.04 3.08
C GLN A 99 -4.11 -8.56 3.09
N CYS A 100 -3.22 -7.94 3.87
CA CYS A 100 -1.83 -8.40 3.97
C CYS A 100 -1.75 -9.78 4.62
N ARG A 101 -2.53 -10.01 5.68
CA ARG A 101 -2.59 -11.29 6.37
C ARG A 101 -3.03 -12.42 5.45
N SER A 102 -4.14 -12.25 4.75
CA SER A 102 -4.70 -13.30 3.87
C SER A 102 -3.76 -13.65 2.70
N VAL A 103 -2.96 -12.70 2.23
CA VAL A 103 -1.97 -12.91 1.15
C VAL A 103 -0.72 -13.60 1.69
N LEU A 104 -0.20 -13.19 2.85
CA LEU A 104 0.96 -13.83 3.48
C LEU A 104 0.66 -15.26 3.96
N LYS A 105 -0.57 -15.55 4.41
CA LYS A 105 -1.01 -16.93 4.69
C LYS A 105 -0.97 -17.85 3.47
N LYS A 106 -0.94 -17.28 2.27
CA LYS A 106 -0.78 -18.01 1.00
C LYS A 106 0.65 -18.01 0.49
N GLU A 107 1.61 -17.60 1.33
CA GLU A 107 3.03 -17.51 1.00
C GLU A 107 3.29 -16.61 -0.23
N GLN A 108 2.51 -15.53 -0.34
CA GLN A 108 2.64 -14.54 -1.41
C GLN A 108 2.98 -13.17 -0.83
N GLN A 109 3.74 -12.38 -1.60
CA GLN A 109 4.04 -11.00 -1.24
C GLN A 109 2.82 -10.10 -1.54
N PRO A 110 2.29 -9.35 -0.56
CA PRO A 110 1.22 -8.39 -0.82
C PRO A 110 1.63 -7.32 -1.81
N LEU A 111 0.77 -6.98 -2.77
CA LEU A 111 1.06 -5.97 -3.79
C LEU A 111 1.42 -4.61 -3.17
N ASP A 112 0.69 -4.22 -2.13
CA ASP A 112 0.86 -2.96 -1.41
C ASP A 112 1.90 -3.05 -0.27
N ALA A 113 2.70 -4.12 -0.19
CA ALA A 113 3.74 -4.24 0.83
C ALA A 113 4.77 -3.10 0.70
N LEU A 114 5.34 -2.68 1.84
CA LEU A 114 6.41 -1.68 1.88
C LEU A 114 7.64 -2.13 1.07
N ALA A 115 7.88 -3.44 1.02
CA ALA A 115 8.91 -4.05 0.19
C ALA A 115 8.75 -3.74 -1.32
N ASN A 116 7.54 -3.48 -1.83
CA ASN A 116 7.27 -3.25 -3.25
C ASN A 116 7.46 -1.77 -3.70
N PHE A 117 8.53 -1.11 -3.23
CA PHE A 117 8.88 0.28 -3.58
C PHE A 117 7.81 1.34 -3.26
N SER A 118 6.93 1.09 -2.29
CA SER A 118 5.94 2.10 -1.92
C SER A 118 6.63 3.27 -1.21
N ILE A 119 6.66 4.44 -1.86
CA ILE A 119 7.35 5.70 -1.49
C ILE A 119 7.27 6.05 0.01
N THR A 120 6.25 5.60 0.71
CA THR A 120 6.02 5.86 2.13
C THR A 120 7.11 5.34 3.08
N TYR A 121 7.92 4.33 2.72
CA TYR A 121 8.89 3.75 3.66
C TYR A 121 10.06 4.68 4.03
N ALA A 122 10.44 5.60 3.13
CA ALA A 122 11.59 6.48 3.32
C ALA A 122 11.24 7.93 3.69
N MET A 123 9.94 8.27 3.83
CA MET A 123 9.52 9.67 4.06
C MET A 123 10.23 10.34 5.25
N HIS A 124 10.59 9.57 6.27
CA HIS A 124 11.32 10.06 7.44
C HIS A 124 12.83 10.18 7.22
N GLU A 125 13.41 9.35 6.36
CA GLU A 125 14.86 9.31 6.05
C GLU A 125 15.23 10.22 4.87
N LEU A 126 14.24 10.68 4.09
CA LEU A 126 14.46 11.59 2.98
C LEU A 126 14.98 12.95 3.49
N PRO A 127 15.87 13.62 2.72
CA PRO A 127 16.28 14.99 3.01
C PRO A 127 15.07 15.89 3.21
N THR A 128 15.18 16.84 4.14
CA THR A 128 14.09 17.76 4.52
C THR A 128 13.42 18.40 3.30
N ALA A 129 14.21 18.92 2.36
CA ALA A 129 13.71 19.54 1.13
C ALA A 129 12.86 18.57 0.27
N VAL A 130 13.26 17.29 0.21
CA VAL A 130 12.54 16.27 -0.55
C VAL A 130 11.24 15.92 0.17
N ARG A 131 11.28 15.72 1.49
CA ARG A 131 10.10 15.44 2.31
C ARG A 131 9.07 16.57 2.23
N ASP A 132 9.51 17.82 2.27
CA ASP A 132 8.62 18.98 2.17
C ASP A 132 8.00 19.08 0.76
N ALA A 133 8.77 18.75 -0.28
CA ALA A 133 8.22 18.62 -1.63
C ALA A 133 7.16 17.51 -1.72
N PHE A 134 7.37 16.36 -1.07
CA PHE A 134 6.38 15.29 -0.98
C PHE A 134 5.12 15.70 -0.19
N ALA A 135 5.27 16.49 0.88
CA ALA A 135 4.14 17.00 1.66
C ALA A 135 3.29 18.02 0.88
N CYS A 136 3.92 18.78 -0.01
CA CYS A 136 3.26 19.75 -0.90
C CYS A 136 2.77 19.13 -2.22
N ALA A 137 3.22 17.91 -2.56
CA ALA A 137 2.87 17.24 -3.80
C ALA A 137 1.40 16.80 -3.79
N SER A 138 0.72 16.94 -4.93
CA SER A 138 -0.64 16.44 -5.05
C SER A 138 -0.65 14.91 -5.09
N MET A 139 -1.80 14.30 -4.77
CA MET A 139 -1.96 12.85 -4.91
C MET A 139 -1.62 12.34 -6.33
N TYR A 140 -1.81 13.17 -7.36
CA TYR A 140 -1.44 12.84 -8.75
C TYR A 140 0.08 12.76 -8.93
N ASP A 141 0.82 13.71 -8.36
CA ASP A 141 2.29 13.74 -8.44
C ASP A 141 2.88 12.53 -7.70
N LEU A 142 2.33 12.20 -6.53
CA LEU A 142 2.74 11.02 -5.75
C LEU A 142 2.49 9.71 -6.52
N GLN A 143 1.35 9.59 -7.20
CA GLN A 143 1.04 8.45 -8.04
C GLN A 143 1.98 8.34 -9.25
N MET A 144 2.30 9.48 -9.88
CA MET A 144 3.22 9.54 -11.01
C MET A 144 4.64 9.11 -10.63
N VAL A 145 5.15 9.59 -9.49
CA VAL A 145 6.50 9.26 -9.01
C VAL A 145 6.59 7.81 -8.48
N SER A 146 5.54 7.31 -7.81
CA SER A 146 5.53 5.95 -7.25
C SER A 146 5.43 4.84 -8.28
N ARG A 147 5.35 5.17 -9.58
CA ARG A 147 5.09 4.21 -10.67
C ARG A 147 3.87 3.33 -10.37
N SER A 148 2.95 3.78 -9.50
CA SER A 148 1.75 3.05 -9.08
C SER A 148 0.75 3.07 -10.23
N ARG A 149 1.02 2.22 -11.22
CA ARG A 149 0.20 1.92 -12.39
C ARG A 149 -0.35 3.16 -13.13
N CYS A 150 0.54 3.78 -13.90
CA CYS A 150 0.16 4.45 -15.15
C CYS A 150 -0.36 3.47 -16.23
N THR A 151 -0.87 2.28 -15.89
CA THR A 151 -1.42 1.34 -16.88
C THR A 151 -2.84 1.70 -17.31
N ARG A 152 -3.56 2.54 -16.54
CA ARG A 152 -4.95 2.91 -16.88
C ARG A 152 -5.07 4.31 -17.51
N ILE A 153 -4.21 5.25 -17.14
CA ILE A 153 -4.19 6.61 -17.73
C ILE A 153 -3.60 6.59 -19.15
N THR A 154 -2.64 5.71 -19.43
CA THR A 154 -2.11 5.54 -20.81
C THR A 154 -3.15 5.02 -21.80
N HIS A 155 -4.25 4.42 -21.34
CA HIS A 155 -5.35 4.00 -22.23
C HIS A 155 -6.28 5.15 -22.65
N LEU A 156 -6.29 6.28 -21.94
CA LEU A 156 -7.07 7.47 -22.29
C LEU A 156 -6.29 8.45 -23.18
N PHE A 157 -4.96 8.40 -23.16
CA PHE A 157 -4.10 9.26 -23.98
C PHE A 157 -3.49 8.57 -25.20
N CYS A 158 -3.66 7.25 -25.36
CA CYS A 158 -3.44 6.63 -26.66
C CYS A 158 -4.58 7.06 -27.60
N GLU A 159 -4.25 7.94 -28.54
CA GLU A 159 -5.10 8.27 -29.69
C GLU A 159 -5.74 7.00 -30.26
N LYS A 160 -7.03 7.09 -30.61
CA LYS A 160 -7.76 5.97 -31.21
C LYS A 160 -6.92 5.40 -32.36
N PRO A 161 -6.46 4.13 -32.31
CA PRO A 161 -5.76 3.57 -33.44
C PRO A 161 -6.71 3.59 -34.63
N THR A 162 -6.31 4.29 -35.69
CA THR A 162 -6.97 4.20 -36.99
C THR A 162 -6.96 2.73 -37.40
N LYS A 163 -8.06 2.25 -38.00
CA LYS A 163 -8.36 0.81 -38.25
C LYS A 163 -7.20 -0.01 -38.87
N SER A 164 -6.22 0.63 -39.49
CA SER A 164 -5.03 0.03 -40.09
C SER A 164 -4.02 -0.57 -39.09
N GLN A 165 -3.99 -0.12 -37.82
CA GLN A 165 -2.96 -0.55 -36.84
C GLN A 165 -3.35 -1.74 -35.96
N ILE A 166 -4.62 -2.17 -35.98
CA ILE A 166 -5.11 -3.25 -35.12
C ILE A 166 -4.63 -4.64 -35.60
N LEU A 167 -4.33 -4.79 -36.88
CA LEU A 167 -3.95 -6.08 -37.48
C LEU A 167 -2.50 -6.52 -37.22
N LEU A 168 -1.63 -5.64 -36.71
CA LEU A 168 -0.21 -5.97 -36.48
C LEU A 168 0.12 -6.43 -35.06
N ARG A 169 -0.82 -6.34 -34.11
CA ARG A 169 -0.55 -6.71 -32.69
C ARG A 169 -1.09 -8.07 -32.25
N MET A 170 -1.85 -8.78 -33.08
CA MET A 170 -2.44 -10.08 -32.70
C MET A 170 -1.74 -11.32 -33.28
N THR A 171 -0.75 -11.15 -34.14
CA THR A 171 0.09 -12.26 -34.63
C THR A 171 1.52 -12.03 -34.20
N GLY A 172 1.93 -12.65 -33.09
CA GLY A 172 3.27 -12.57 -32.52
C GLY A 172 4.37 -13.06 -33.45
N THR A 173 4.76 -12.22 -34.40
CA THR A 173 6.00 -12.33 -35.17
C THR A 173 6.58 -10.93 -35.32
N VAL A 174 7.59 -10.63 -34.50
CA VAL A 174 8.43 -9.46 -34.70
C VAL A 174 9.24 -9.69 -35.97
N LYS A 175 8.85 -9.05 -37.08
CA LYS A 175 9.73 -8.94 -38.24
C LYS A 175 10.86 -7.98 -37.87
N PRO A 176 12.14 -8.37 -38.00
CA PRO A 176 13.24 -7.42 -37.84
C PRO A 176 13.15 -6.38 -38.96
N LEU A 177 13.25 -5.10 -38.59
CA LEU A 177 13.50 -4.02 -39.54
C LEU A 177 14.84 -4.32 -40.23
N ARG A 178 14.78 -4.61 -41.53
CA ARG A 178 15.97 -4.59 -42.38
C ARG A 178 16.33 -3.13 -42.63
N ASP A 179 17.49 -2.74 -42.14
CA ASP A 179 18.21 -1.58 -42.62
C ASP A 179 18.36 -1.67 -44.14
N THR A 180 17.85 -0.67 -44.86
CA THR A 180 18.15 -0.47 -46.27
C THR A 180 18.96 0.82 -46.39
N VAL A 181 20.28 0.63 -46.38
CA VAL A 181 21.25 1.53 -47.00
C VAL A 181 21.10 1.37 -48.52
N THR A 182 20.74 2.44 -49.24
CA THR A 182 21.09 2.67 -50.67
C THR A 182 20.79 4.15 -50.96
N ALA A 183 21.79 5.02 -50.91
CA ALA A 183 22.62 5.46 -52.04
C ALA A 183 21.84 6.21 -53.14
N MET A 184 21.96 7.54 -53.12
CA MET A 184 22.26 8.39 -54.28
C MET A 184 22.81 9.72 -53.78
#